data_AF-A0A7C5KD59-F1
#
_entry.id   AF-A0A7C5KD59-F1
#
_cell.length_a   1.000
_cell.length_b   1.000
_cell.length_c   1.000
_cell.angle_alpha   90.00
_cell.angle_beta   90.00
_cell.angle_gamma   90.00
#
_symmetry.space_group_name_H-M   'P 1'
#
loop_
_entity.id
_entity.type
_entity.pdbx_description
1 polymer ?
#
loop_
_entity_poly.entity_id
_entity_poly.type
_entity_poly.pdbx_seq_one_letter_code
_entity_poly.pdbx_strand_id
1 'polypeptide(L)'
;MKGKELKQSLKEALRRFSFRTTPDDLKRRGVENVHVVGLDRIVGLVEEAVRRTLARSFHLGNQGAGTLAAGAKEEFLKLLERTRDLEKARDEAERMRKELEAQVDTLRLRLKETEASLHKERQRIKETVEAQALLEEAKLAEAIRTLFRTWEGREDLALLREEVVGLVSAHVVQEKNKALAAAMEERDEEAQRLRRRVAKLASSLEKAEEALRNYARNGQIDEGISSVFRTIQGLSPVDPEYKRKKEVLKDIFLSNLKLQKGFETEGQKP
;
A
#
# COMPACT_ATOMS: atom_id res chain seq x y z
N MET A 1 50.23 -2.25 -11.23
CA MET A 1 49.31 -3.33 -10.85
C MET A 1 47.87 -2.87 -10.64
N LYS A 2 47.60 -1.71 -10.02
CA LYS A 2 46.25 -1.15 -9.77
C LYS A 2 45.27 -1.14 -10.96
N GLY A 3 45.73 -0.86 -12.18
CA GLY A 3 44.86 -0.76 -13.36
C GLY A 3 44.20 -2.07 -13.84
N LYS A 4 44.80 -3.24 -13.57
CA LYS A 4 44.21 -4.54 -13.94
C LYS A 4 43.12 -4.97 -12.95
N GLU A 5 43.36 -4.81 -11.65
CA GLU A 5 42.38 -5.08 -10.58
C GLU A 5 41.13 -4.20 -10.74
N LEU A 6 41.32 -2.91 -11.09
CA LEU A 6 40.23 -1.97 -11.34
C LEU A 6 39.40 -2.35 -12.58
N LYS A 7 40.01 -2.82 -13.66
CA LYS A 7 39.27 -3.31 -14.85
C LYS A 7 38.41 -4.52 -14.50
N GLN A 8 38.96 -5.42 -13.70
CA GLN A 8 38.26 -6.62 -13.26
C GLN A 8 37.09 -6.28 -12.32
N SER A 9 37.26 -5.32 -11.40
CA SER A 9 36.19 -4.80 -10.55
C SER A 9 35.05 -4.14 -11.35
N LEU A 10 35.36 -3.33 -12.37
CA LEU A 10 34.34 -2.70 -13.22
C LEU A 10 33.63 -3.74 -14.09
N LYS A 11 34.36 -4.73 -14.60
CA LYS A 11 33.79 -5.87 -15.32
C LYS A 11 32.83 -6.66 -14.43
N GLU A 12 33.21 -6.92 -13.19
CA GLU A 12 32.35 -7.62 -12.22
C GLU A 12 31.12 -6.79 -11.83
N ALA A 13 31.27 -5.48 -11.63
CA ALA A 13 30.16 -4.58 -11.39
C ALA A 13 29.19 -4.56 -12.59
N LEU A 14 29.71 -4.40 -13.82
CA LEU A 14 28.89 -4.39 -15.03
C LEU A 14 28.17 -5.72 -15.25
N ARG A 15 28.81 -6.85 -14.92
CA ARG A 15 28.19 -8.19 -14.97
C ARG A 15 27.09 -8.38 -13.94
N ARG A 16 27.20 -7.71 -12.78
CA ARG A 16 26.19 -7.72 -11.72
C ARG A 16 25.01 -6.80 -12.03
N PHE A 17 25.24 -5.71 -12.77
CA PHE A 17 24.21 -4.75 -13.22
C PHE A 17 23.55 -5.10 -14.56
N SER A 18 24.17 -5.94 -15.38
CA SER A 18 23.55 -6.41 -16.63
C SER A 18 22.37 -7.32 -16.32
N PHE A 19 21.17 -6.95 -16.76
CA PHE A 19 19.98 -7.80 -16.66
C PHE A 19 20.24 -9.13 -17.37
N ARG A 20 20.15 -10.23 -16.63
CA ARG A 20 20.13 -11.58 -17.19
C ARG A 20 18.77 -11.84 -17.81
N THR A 21 18.58 -11.38 -19.04
CA THR A 21 17.41 -11.78 -19.84
C THR A 21 17.72 -13.11 -20.51
N THR A 22 16.76 -14.04 -20.50
CA THR A 22 16.93 -15.32 -21.20
C THR A 22 16.65 -15.16 -22.70
N PRO A 23 17.24 -16.00 -23.57
CA PRO A 23 16.92 -15.97 -25.00
C PRO A 23 15.42 -16.15 -25.27
N ASP A 24 14.71 -16.91 -24.44
CA ASP A 24 13.27 -17.13 -24.56
C ASP A 24 12.46 -15.87 -24.21
N ASP A 25 12.89 -15.08 -23.22
CA ASP A 25 12.29 -13.79 -22.89
C ASP A 25 12.52 -12.75 -24.00
N LEU A 26 13.67 -12.80 -24.68
CA LEU A 26 13.97 -11.93 -25.82
C LEU A 26 13.14 -12.34 -27.06
N LYS A 27 12.98 -13.65 -27.28
CA LYS A 27 12.16 -14.19 -28.38
C LYS A 27 10.67 -13.88 -28.19
N ARG A 28 10.15 -13.98 -26.96
CA ARG A 28 8.79 -13.52 -26.60
C ARG A 28 8.59 -12.01 -26.82
N ARG A 29 9.66 -11.23 -26.77
CA ARG A 29 9.67 -9.78 -27.06
C ARG A 29 9.96 -9.45 -28.53
N GLY A 30 10.07 -10.45 -29.41
CA GLY A 30 10.25 -10.25 -30.85
C GLY A 30 11.66 -9.86 -31.30
N VAL A 31 12.68 -10.09 -30.46
CA VAL A 31 14.07 -9.76 -30.79
C VAL A 31 14.74 -10.96 -31.47
N GLU A 32 15.00 -10.86 -32.79
CA GLU A 32 15.60 -11.95 -33.58
C GLU A 32 17.13 -11.94 -33.57
N ASN A 33 17.76 -10.77 -33.45
CA ASN A 33 19.21 -10.61 -33.45
C ASN A 33 19.68 -9.82 -32.22
N VAL A 34 20.66 -10.35 -31.49
CA VAL A 34 21.27 -9.71 -30.33
C VAL A 34 22.75 -9.45 -30.61
N HIS A 35 23.14 -8.19 -30.75
CA HIS A 35 24.55 -7.83 -30.84
C HIS A 35 25.22 -7.96 -29.47
N VAL A 36 25.99 -9.03 -29.29
CA VAL A 36 26.71 -9.28 -28.04
C VAL A 36 28.00 -8.48 -28.03
N VAL A 37 27.96 -7.28 -27.44
CA VAL A 37 29.18 -6.54 -27.14
C VAL A 37 29.84 -7.19 -25.92
N GLY A 38 31.06 -7.71 -26.12
CA GLY A 38 31.83 -8.32 -25.02
C GLY A 38 32.03 -7.32 -23.87
N LEU A 39 31.79 -7.79 -22.64
CA LEU A 39 31.85 -6.97 -21.42
C LEU A 39 33.18 -6.22 -21.28
N ASP A 40 34.28 -6.84 -21.72
CA ASP A 40 35.62 -6.23 -21.74
C ASP A 40 35.72 -5.01 -22.67
N ARG A 41 34.98 -5.00 -23.78
CA ARG A 41 34.94 -3.90 -24.74
C ARG A 41 34.12 -2.72 -24.19
N ILE A 42 33.02 -2.99 -23.49
CA ILE A 42 32.21 -1.95 -22.83
C ILE A 42 33.04 -1.27 -21.72
N VAL A 43 33.70 -2.08 -20.89
CA VAL A 43 34.60 -1.59 -19.84
C VAL A 43 35.72 -0.71 -20.43
N GLY A 44 36.32 -1.14 -21.55
CA GLY A 44 37.33 -0.35 -22.26
C GLY A 44 36.82 0.99 -22.77
N LEU A 45 35.64 1.01 -23.40
CA LEU A 45 35.03 2.22 -23.96
C LEU A 45 34.63 3.21 -22.86
N VAL A 46 34.10 2.72 -21.72
CA VAL A 46 33.76 3.57 -20.57
C VAL A 46 35.02 4.19 -19.96
N GLU A 47 36.09 3.42 -19.79
CA GLU A 47 37.37 3.95 -19.27
C GLU A 47 37.98 5.01 -20.20
N GLU A 48 37.94 4.78 -21.51
CA GLU A 48 38.45 5.70 -22.50
C GLU A 48 37.61 6.98 -22.58
N ALA A 49 36.27 6.86 -22.51
CA ALA A 49 35.36 7.99 -22.48
C ALA A 49 35.56 8.86 -21.23
N VAL A 50 35.73 8.25 -20.04
CA VAL A 50 35.99 8.97 -18.79
C VAL A 50 37.33 9.68 -18.84
N ARG A 51 38.40 9.01 -19.28
CA ARG A 51 39.74 9.62 -19.43
C ARG A 51 39.72 10.77 -20.43
N ARG A 52 39.07 10.60 -21.58
CA ARG A 52 38.99 11.61 -22.65
C ARG A 52 38.14 12.82 -22.24
N THR A 53 37.17 12.63 -21.36
CA THR A 53 36.33 13.71 -20.83
C THR A 53 37.08 14.51 -19.77
N LEU A 54 37.74 13.83 -18.83
CA LEU A 54 38.56 14.47 -17.79
C LEU A 54 39.79 15.20 -18.34
N ALA A 55 40.45 14.63 -19.36
CA ALA A 55 41.57 15.29 -20.04
C ALA A 55 41.12 16.57 -20.76
N ARG A 56 39.93 16.56 -21.39
CA ARG A 56 39.36 17.74 -22.06
C ARG A 56 38.90 18.81 -21.06
N SER A 57 38.23 18.42 -19.98
CA SER A 57 37.63 19.38 -19.03
C SER A 57 38.64 20.08 -18.13
N PHE A 58 39.80 19.47 -17.86
CA PHE A 58 40.79 20.01 -16.91
C PHE A 58 42.17 20.32 -17.51
N HIS A 59 42.36 20.14 -18.83
CA HIS A 59 43.65 20.36 -19.52
C HIS A 59 44.82 19.61 -18.85
N LEU A 60 44.53 18.46 -18.25
CA LEU A 60 45.50 17.66 -17.51
C LEU A 60 46.31 16.80 -18.48
N GLY A 61 47.63 16.73 -18.28
CA GLY A 61 48.48 15.76 -18.97
C GLY A 61 48.04 14.31 -18.68
N ASN A 62 48.45 13.37 -19.55
CA ASN A 62 48.03 11.96 -19.52
C ASN A 62 48.16 11.28 -18.13
N GLN A 63 49.10 11.72 -17.29
CA GLN A 63 49.28 11.18 -15.93
C GLN A 63 48.24 11.69 -14.92
N GLY A 64 47.88 12.98 -14.96
CA GLY A 64 46.87 13.57 -14.06
C GLY A 64 45.43 13.17 -14.42
N ALA A 65 45.16 12.95 -15.71
CA ALA A 65 43.88 12.40 -16.16
C ALA A 65 43.67 10.95 -15.67
N GLY A 66 44.75 10.17 -15.52
CA GLY A 66 44.69 8.78 -15.05
C GLY A 66 44.32 8.64 -13.57
N THR A 67 44.83 9.52 -12.69
CA THR A 67 44.54 9.49 -11.25
C THR A 67 43.13 9.99 -10.93
N LEU A 68 42.69 11.06 -11.59
CA LEU A 68 41.31 11.55 -11.50
C LEU A 68 40.29 10.56 -12.07
N ALA A 69 40.61 9.89 -13.18
CA ALA A 69 39.76 8.83 -13.72
C ALA A 69 39.63 7.64 -12.76
N ALA A 70 40.69 7.32 -11.99
CA ALA A 70 40.62 6.27 -10.97
C ALA A 70 39.73 6.69 -9.78
N GLY A 71 39.82 7.93 -9.31
CA GLY A 71 38.95 8.46 -8.25
C GLY A 71 37.48 8.55 -8.67
N ALA A 72 37.20 9.06 -9.88
CA ALA A 72 35.84 9.12 -10.42
C ALA A 72 35.22 7.71 -10.59
N LYS A 73 36.03 6.72 -10.93
CA LYS A 73 35.60 5.32 -11.05
C LYS A 73 35.27 4.69 -9.69
N GLU A 74 36.03 5.00 -8.66
CA GLU A 74 35.75 4.53 -7.30
C GLU A 74 34.42 5.13 -6.79
N GLU A 75 34.20 6.43 -6.98
CA GLU A 75 32.93 7.08 -6.64
C GLU A 75 31.76 6.54 -7.45
N PHE A 76 31.97 6.24 -8.75
CA PHE A 76 30.96 5.59 -9.58
C PHE A 76 30.57 4.20 -9.06
N LEU A 77 31.53 3.40 -8.60
CA LEU A 77 31.25 2.09 -8.02
C LEU A 77 30.49 2.21 -6.68
N LYS A 78 30.86 3.16 -5.82
CA LYS A 78 30.11 3.46 -4.58
C LYS A 78 28.68 3.89 -4.87
N LEU A 79 28.49 4.74 -5.88
CA LEU A 79 27.16 5.17 -6.32
C LEU A 79 26.35 3.99 -6.85
N LEU A 80 26.95 3.12 -7.67
CA LEU A 80 26.29 1.92 -8.14
C LEU A 80 25.85 1.02 -6.98
N GLU A 81 26.75 0.69 -6.05
CA GLU A 81 26.40 -0.12 -4.88
C GLU A 81 25.25 0.50 -4.08
N ARG A 82 25.30 1.81 -3.83
CA ARG A 82 24.22 2.54 -3.17
C ARG A 82 22.91 2.47 -3.95
N THR A 83 22.91 2.64 -5.27
CA THR A 83 21.69 2.54 -6.08
C THR A 83 21.09 1.13 -6.04
N ARG A 84 21.91 0.09 -6.00
CA ARG A 84 21.43 -1.28 -5.87
C ARG A 84 20.79 -1.54 -4.50
N ASP A 85 21.41 -1.04 -3.44
CA ASP A 85 20.86 -1.22 -2.10
C ASP A 85 19.55 -0.43 -1.93
N LEU A 86 19.45 0.73 -2.58
CA LEU A 86 18.18 1.48 -2.70
C LEU A 86 17.12 0.70 -3.50
N GLU A 87 17.49 0.08 -4.63
CA GLU A 87 16.56 -0.74 -5.43
C GLU A 87 16.05 -1.94 -4.62
N LYS A 88 16.93 -2.64 -3.88
CA LYS A 88 16.52 -3.73 -2.99
C LYS A 88 15.61 -3.25 -1.88
N ALA A 89 15.97 -2.16 -1.20
CA ALA A 89 15.14 -1.58 -0.15
C ALA A 89 13.77 -1.15 -0.68
N ARG A 90 13.71 -0.61 -1.91
CA ARG A 90 12.47 -0.29 -2.60
C ARG A 90 11.63 -1.54 -2.87
N ASP A 91 12.24 -2.59 -3.42
CA ASP A 91 11.53 -3.84 -3.71
C ASP A 91 10.97 -4.49 -2.44
N GLU A 92 11.75 -4.45 -1.35
CA GLU A 92 11.32 -4.92 -0.02
C GLU A 92 10.17 -4.07 0.54
N ALA A 93 10.26 -2.74 0.43
CA ALA A 93 9.20 -1.82 0.82
C ALA A 93 7.92 -2.02 0.00
N GLU A 94 8.03 -2.27 -1.31
CA GLU A 94 6.88 -2.54 -2.17
C GLU A 94 6.21 -3.87 -1.81
N ARG A 95 6.98 -4.90 -1.46
CA ARG A 95 6.44 -6.18 -0.95
C ARG A 95 5.72 -5.99 0.37
N MET A 96 6.35 -5.30 1.34
CA MET A 96 5.72 -5.00 2.63
C MET A 96 4.44 -4.19 2.46
N ARG A 97 4.42 -3.20 1.55
CA ARG A 97 3.21 -2.43 1.24
C ARG A 97 2.09 -3.34 0.71
N LYS A 98 2.37 -4.20 -0.26
CA LYS A 98 1.38 -5.14 -0.82
C LYS A 98 0.83 -6.09 0.25
N GLU A 99 1.69 -6.56 1.16
CA GLU A 99 1.28 -7.41 2.27
C GLU A 99 0.35 -6.68 3.24
N LEU A 100 0.69 -5.44 3.62
CA LEU A 100 -0.16 -4.61 4.49
C LEU A 100 -1.50 -4.28 3.82
N GLU A 101 -1.52 -3.97 2.53
CA GLU A 101 -2.76 -3.77 1.76
C GLU A 101 -3.65 -5.03 1.79
N ALA A 102 -3.07 -6.22 1.60
CA ALA A 102 -3.81 -7.48 1.70
C ALA A 102 -4.36 -7.75 3.11
N GLN A 103 -3.60 -7.39 4.16
CA GLN A 103 -4.07 -7.48 5.54
C GLN A 103 -5.25 -6.53 5.81
N VAL A 104 -5.17 -5.29 5.30
CA VAL A 104 -6.25 -4.29 5.37
C VAL A 104 -7.52 -4.82 4.73
N ASP A 105 -7.44 -5.38 3.53
CA ASP A 105 -8.60 -5.94 2.83
C ASP A 105 -9.22 -7.11 3.59
N THR A 106 -8.39 -7.98 4.16
CA THR A 106 -8.85 -9.08 5.01
C THR A 106 -9.57 -8.59 6.26
N LEU A 107 -9.04 -7.55 6.92
CA LEU A 107 -9.67 -6.93 8.08
C LEU A 107 -11.00 -6.27 7.73
N ARG A 108 -11.09 -5.60 6.58
CA ARG A 108 -12.34 -4.99 6.08
C ARG A 108 -13.41 -6.04 5.79
N LEU A 109 -13.03 -7.18 5.21
CA LEU A 109 -13.95 -8.28 4.98
C LEU A 109 -14.51 -8.85 6.30
N ARG A 110 -13.62 -9.15 7.26
CA ARG A 110 -14.01 -9.64 8.58
C ARG A 110 -14.91 -8.66 9.32
N LEU A 111 -14.65 -7.36 9.21
CA LEU A 111 -15.50 -6.33 9.82
C LEU A 111 -16.92 -6.41 9.25
N LYS A 112 -17.07 -6.43 7.92
CA LYS A 112 -18.38 -6.57 7.26
C LYS A 112 -19.11 -7.85 7.65
N GLU A 113 -18.39 -8.97 7.75
CA GLU A 113 -18.98 -10.24 8.19
C GLU A 113 -19.53 -10.14 9.62
N THR A 114 -18.76 -9.53 10.54
CA THR A 114 -19.21 -9.33 11.92
C THR A 114 -20.38 -8.36 12.05
N GLU A 115 -20.46 -7.34 11.19
CA GLU A 115 -21.61 -6.43 11.14
C GLU A 115 -22.86 -7.13 10.61
N ALA A 116 -22.71 -7.97 9.57
CA ALA A 116 -23.81 -8.75 9.03
C ALA A 116 -24.31 -9.80 10.02
N SER A 117 -23.44 -10.46 10.78
CA SER A 117 -23.84 -11.39 11.83
C SER A 117 -24.61 -10.67 12.94
N LEU A 118 -24.11 -9.51 13.38
CA LEU A 118 -24.81 -8.64 14.34
C LEU A 118 -26.22 -8.26 13.87
N HIS A 119 -26.38 -7.94 12.58
CA HIS A 119 -27.68 -7.59 12.03
C HIS A 119 -28.65 -8.78 12.05
N LYS A 120 -28.18 -9.98 11.67
CA LYS A 120 -28.98 -11.21 11.70
C LYS A 120 -29.36 -11.63 13.11
N GLU A 121 -28.44 -11.53 14.07
CA GLU A 121 -28.71 -11.78 15.49
C GLU A 121 -29.84 -10.87 15.98
N ARG A 122 -29.76 -9.57 15.65
CA ARG A 122 -30.79 -8.59 16.02
C ARG A 122 -32.16 -8.93 15.43
N GLN A 123 -32.21 -9.39 14.19
CA GLN A 123 -33.46 -9.84 13.57
C GLN A 123 -34.04 -11.06 14.27
N ARG A 124 -33.22 -12.09 14.55
CA ARG A 124 -33.68 -13.30 15.27
C ARG A 124 -34.21 -12.98 16.66
N ILE A 125 -33.52 -12.12 17.42
CA ILE A 125 -33.98 -11.70 18.74
C ILE A 125 -35.30 -10.94 18.62
N LYS A 126 -35.50 -10.16 17.55
CA LYS A 126 -36.77 -9.46 17.33
C LYS A 126 -37.91 -10.46 17.09
N GLU A 127 -37.68 -11.48 16.25
CA GLU A 127 -38.66 -12.55 15.97
C GLU A 127 -39.00 -13.38 17.21
N THR A 128 -38.02 -13.72 18.06
CA THR A 128 -38.26 -14.48 19.29
C THR A 128 -39.05 -13.67 20.32
N VAL A 129 -38.75 -12.37 20.46
CA VAL A 129 -39.51 -11.46 21.32
C VAL A 129 -40.95 -11.31 20.83
N GLU A 130 -41.17 -11.18 19.52
CA GLU A 130 -42.52 -11.12 18.93
C GLU A 130 -43.31 -12.42 19.17
N ALA A 131 -42.67 -13.59 19.05
CA ALA A 131 -43.31 -14.88 19.32
C ALA A 131 -43.65 -15.08 20.81
N GLN A 132 -42.78 -14.65 21.72
CA GLN A 132 -43.04 -14.68 23.17
C GLN A 132 -44.19 -13.76 23.56
N ALA A 133 -44.27 -12.57 22.97
CA ALA A 133 -45.36 -11.62 23.22
C ALA A 133 -46.73 -12.21 22.87
N LEU A 134 -46.85 -12.95 21.75
CA LEU A 134 -48.10 -13.62 21.35
C LEU A 134 -48.52 -14.71 22.34
N LEU A 135 -47.56 -15.43 22.93
CA LEU A 135 -47.81 -16.49 23.90
C LEU A 135 -48.32 -15.93 25.23
N GLU A 136 -47.75 -14.83 25.71
CA GLU A 136 -48.20 -14.14 26.92
C GLU A 136 -49.57 -13.46 26.72
N GLU A 137 -49.83 -12.88 25.54
CA GLU A 137 -51.14 -12.35 25.19
C GLU A 137 -52.25 -13.42 25.26
N ALA A 138 -51.95 -14.65 24.80
CA ALA A 138 -52.88 -15.76 24.90
C ALA A 138 -53.18 -16.17 26.36
N LYS A 139 -52.16 -16.18 27.24
CA LYS A 139 -52.32 -16.48 28.67
C LYS A 139 -53.15 -15.40 29.38
N LEU A 140 -52.93 -14.12 29.06
CA LEU A 140 -53.74 -13.02 29.58
C LEU A 140 -55.20 -13.18 29.16
N ALA A 141 -55.45 -13.48 27.89
CA ALA A 141 -56.80 -13.71 27.37
C ALA A 141 -57.51 -14.88 28.10
N GLU A 142 -56.80 -15.96 28.40
CA GLU A 142 -57.32 -17.10 29.16
C GLU A 142 -57.60 -16.76 30.63
N ALA A 143 -56.71 -16.00 31.28
CA ALA A 143 -56.92 -15.52 32.64
C ALA A 143 -58.16 -14.62 32.75
N ILE A 144 -58.32 -13.68 31.81
CA ILE A 144 -59.50 -12.82 31.71
C ILE A 144 -60.77 -13.66 31.52
N ARG A 145 -60.78 -14.62 30.59
CA ARG A 145 -61.93 -15.52 30.36
C ARG A 145 -62.29 -16.32 31.61
N THR A 146 -61.30 -16.77 32.36
CA THR A 146 -61.51 -17.53 33.60
C THR A 146 -62.14 -16.64 34.68
N LEU A 147 -61.67 -15.40 34.80
CA LEU A 147 -62.23 -14.38 35.69
C LEU A 147 -63.71 -14.08 35.38
N PHE A 148 -64.04 -13.96 34.09
CA PHE A 148 -65.44 -13.78 33.67
C PHE A 148 -66.31 -15.00 33.97
N ARG A 149 -65.78 -16.22 33.84
CA ARG A 149 -66.53 -17.47 34.17
C ARG A 149 -66.78 -17.61 35.67
N THR A 150 -65.82 -17.27 36.52
CA THR A 150 -65.99 -17.36 37.98
C THR A 150 -66.97 -16.32 38.53
N TRP A 151 -67.20 -15.26 37.77
CA TRP A 151 -68.11 -14.17 38.09
C TRP A 151 -69.54 -14.32 37.53
N GLU A 152 -69.77 -15.34 36.72
CA GLU A 152 -71.07 -15.60 36.10
C GLU A 152 -72.16 -15.80 37.20
N GLY A 153 -73.08 -14.84 37.31
CA GLY A 153 -74.16 -14.84 38.31
C GLY A 153 -74.03 -13.87 39.49
N ARG A 154 -73.01 -13.00 39.53
CA ARG A 154 -72.88 -11.90 40.53
C ARG A 154 -73.31 -10.55 39.94
N GLU A 155 -74.03 -9.73 40.69
CA GLU A 155 -74.53 -8.41 40.22
C GLU A 155 -73.51 -7.26 40.37
N ASP A 156 -72.40 -7.47 41.07
CA ASP A 156 -71.46 -6.39 41.42
C ASP A 156 -70.40 -6.09 40.34
N LEU A 157 -70.84 -5.50 39.24
CA LEU A 157 -69.99 -5.16 38.09
C LEU A 157 -68.82 -4.22 38.42
N ALA A 158 -68.89 -3.45 39.51
CA ALA A 158 -67.85 -2.52 39.91
C ALA A 158 -66.58 -3.27 40.37
N LEU A 159 -66.76 -4.31 41.18
CA LEU A 159 -65.68 -5.17 41.67
C LEU A 159 -65.04 -5.99 40.53
N LEU A 160 -65.83 -6.52 39.59
CA LEU A 160 -65.30 -7.22 38.41
C LEU A 160 -64.44 -6.29 37.54
N ARG A 161 -64.88 -5.05 37.32
CA ARG A 161 -64.11 -4.06 36.56
C ARG A 161 -62.77 -3.77 37.25
N GLU A 162 -62.77 -3.62 38.56
CA GLU A 162 -61.55 -3.36 39.34
C GLU A 162 -60.58 -4.55 39.28
N GLU A 163 -61.09 -5.79 39.39
CA GLU A 163 -60.28 -7.01 39.25
C GLU A 163 -59.69 -7.17 37.84
N VAL A 164 -60.47 -6.92 36.78
CA VAL A 164 -59.98 -7.00 35.39
C VAL A 164 -58.94 -5.92 35.10
N VAL A 165 -59.20 -4.68 35.54
CA VAL A 165 -58.23 -3.57 35.38
C VAL A 165 -56.95 -3.85 36.16
N GLY A 166 -57.06 -4.38 37.38
CA GLY A 166 -55.92 -4.78 38.20
C GLY A 166 -55.09 -5.88 37.54
N LEU A 167 -55.74 -6.92 37.00
CA LEU A 167 -55.09 -8.05 36.33
C LEU A 167 -54.36 -7.59 35.06
N VAL A 168 -55.02 -6.79 34.21
CA VAL A 168 -54.43 -6.26 32.98
C VAL A 168 -53.25 -5.32 33.30
N SER A 169 -53.42 -4.41 34.26
CA SER A 169 -52.37 -3.45 34.63
C SER A 169 -51.15 -4.14 35.23
N ALA A 170 -51.35 -5.13 36.09
CA ALA A 170 -50.27 -5.91 36.68
C ALA A 170 -49.52 -6.72 35.61
N HIS A 171 -50.24 -7.34 34.67
CA HIS A 171 -49.64 -8.09 33.57
C HIS A 171 -48.83 -7.17 32.63
N VAL A 172 -49.37 -6.00 32.25
CA VAL A 172 -48.66 -5.02 31.40
C VAL A 172 -47.38 -4.52 32.07
N VAL A 173 -47.41 -4.22 33.38
CA VAL A 173 -46.22 -3.75 34.10
C VAL A 173 -45.18 -4.86 34.25
N GLN A 174 -45.61 -6.09 34.54
CA GLN A 174 -44.72 -7.23 34.72
C GLN A 174 -44.05 -7.65 33.41
N GLU A 175 -44.81 -7.67 32.31
CA GLU A 175 -44.29 -7.94 30.97
C GLU A 175 -43.33 -6.87 30.51
N LYS A 176 -43.71 -5.60 30.67
CA LYS A 176 -42.82 -4.48 30.33
C LYS A 176 -41.49 -4.57 31.08
N ASN A 177 -41.51 -4.88 32.37
CA ASN A 177 -40.29 -4.94 33.16
C ASN A 177 -39.44 -6.19 32.87
N LYS A 178 -40.05 -7.36 32.66
CA LYS A 178 -39.33 -8.60 32.31
C LYS A 178 -38.74 -8.53 30.91
N ALA A 179 -39.52 -8.07 29.94
CA ALA A 179 -39.06 -7.91 28.57
C ALA A 179 -37.93 -6.87 28.48
N LEU A 180 -38.04 -5.77 29.22
CA LEU A 180 -37.01 -4.73 29.22
C LEU A 180 -35.73 -5.18 29.94
N ALA A 181 -35.83 -5.89 31.07
CA ALA A 181 -34.66 -6.39 31.80
C ALA A 181 -33.92 -7.49 31.02
N ALA A 182 -34.63 -8.52 30.56
CA ALA A 182 -34.03 -9.63 29.81
C ALA A 182 -33.46 -9.16 28.47
N ALA A 183 -34.15 -8.26 27.77
CA ALA A 183 -33.66 -7.70 26.51
C ALA A 183 -32.52 -6.70 26.70
N MET A 184 -32.36 -6.07 27.87
CA MET A 184 -31.23 -5.16 28.10
C MET A 184 -29.97 -5.92 28.51
N GLU A 185 -30.09 -6.90 29.40
CA GLU A 185 -28.92 -7.59 29.98
C GLU A 185 -28.18 -8.47 28.97
N GLU A 186 -28.90 -9.34 28.25
CA GLU A 186 -28.31 -10.21 27.24
C GLU A 186 -27.76 -9.41 26.04
N ARG A 187 -28.47 -8.32 25.66
CA ARG A 187 -28.03 -7.44 24.57
C ARG A 187 -26.84 -6.58 24.95
N ASP A 188 -26.76 -6.08 26.17
CA ASP A 188 -25.69 -5.17 26.56
C ASP A 188 -24.36 -5.91 26.70
N GLU A 189 -24.35 -7.13 27.23
CA GLU A 189 -23.12 -7.91 27.35
C GLU A 189 -22.55 -8.32 26.00
N GLU A 190 -23.39 -8.83 25.10
CA GLU A 190 -22.94 -9.29 23.79
C GLU A 190 -22.62 -8.12 22.86
N ALA A 191 -23.44 -7.06 22.88
CA ALA A 191 -23.13 -5.83 22.16
C ALA A 191 -21.86 -5.18 22.70
N GLN A 192 -21.59 -5.20 24.01
CA GLN A 192 -20.32 -4.71 24.54
C GLN A 192 -19.15 -5.57 24.08
N ARG A 193 -19.25 -6.90 24.09
CA ARG A 193 -18.18 -7.80 23.62
C ARG A 193 -17.85 -7.54 22.14
N LEU A 194 -18.88 -7.45 21.30
CA LEU A 194 -18.72 -7.21 19.87
C LEU A 194 -18.28 -5.78 19.56
N ARG A 195 -18.82 -4.75 20.25
CA ARG A 195 -18.34 -3.34 20.14
C ARG A 195 -16.88 -3.21 20.54
N ARG A 196 -16.44 -3.86 21.62
CA ARG A 196 -15.03 -3.89 22.03
C ARG A 196 -14.15 -4.53 20.95
N ARG A 197 -14.64 -5.58 20.28
CA ARG A 197 -13.91 -6.23 19.17
C ARG A 197 -13.85 -5.35 17.93
N VAL A 198 -14.96 -4.71 17.55
CA VAL A 198 -15.01 -3.73 16.45
C VAL A 198 -14.05 -2.57 16.72
N ALA A 199 -14.07 -1.99 17.92
CA ALA A 199 -13.16 -0.92 18.31
C ALA A 199 -11.68 -1.35 18.24
N LYS A 200 -11.35 -2.59 18.66
CA LYS A 200 -10.00 -3.13 18.53
C LYS A 200 -9.57 -3.29 17.07
N LEU A 201 -10.45 -3.82 16.21
CA LEU A 201 -10.17 -4.01 14.78
C LEU A 201 -10.04 -2.67 14.06
N ALA A 202 -10.94 -1.71 14.34
CA ALA A 202 -10.88 -0.36 13.80
C ALA A 202 -9.58 0.35 14.20
N SER A 203 -9.20 0.30 15.47
CA SER A 203 -7.93 0.88 15.94
C SER A 203 -6.71 0.20 15.29
N SER A 204 -6.74 -1.12 15.08
CA SER A 204 -5.68 -1.83 14.37
C SER A 204 -5.61 -1.43 12.89
N LEU A 205 -6.76 -1.22 12.26
CA LEU A 205 -6.86 -0.76 10.88
C LEU A 205 -6.33 0.65 10.74
N GLU A 206 -6.73 1.57 11.62
CA GLU A 206 -6.24 2.95 11.65
C GLU A 206 -4.71 3.00 11.79
N LYS A 207 -4.13 2.18 12.68
CA LYS A 207 -2.67 2.07 12.84
C LYS A 207 -1.98 1.55 11.58
N ALA A 208 -2.57 0.55 10.91
CA ALA A 208 -2.02 0.01 9.67
C ALA A 208 -2.13 1.03 8.51
N GLU A 209 -3.25 1.74 8.41
CA GLU A 209 -3.45 2.81 7.42
C GLU A 209 -2.57 4.03 7.71
N GLU A 210 -2.32 4.36 8.97
CA GLU A 210 -1.36 5.38 9.37
C GLU A 210 0.06 4.97 9.04
N ALA A 211 0.45 3.71 9.31
CA ALA A 211 1.73 3.18 8.89
C ALA A 211 1.89 3.27 7.36
N LEU A 212 0.88 2.85 6.59
CA LEU A 212 0.88 2.98 5.13
C LEU A 212 0.96 4.44 4.66
N ARG A 213 0.24 5.37 5.31
CA ARG A 213 0.34 6.81 5.02
C ARG A 213 1.71 7.37 5.35
N ASN A 214 2.32 6.95 6.45
CA ASN A 214 3.67 7.32 6.83
C ASN A 214 4.70 6.73 5.86
N TYR A 215 4.50 5.49 5.40
CA TYR A 215 5.30 4.91 4.31
C TYR A 215 5.07 5.63 2.98
N ALA A 216 3.87 6.14 2.69
CA ALA A 216 3.65 6.92 1.47
C ALA A 216 4.31 8.31 1.54
N ARG A 217 4.27 8.96 2.71
CA ARG A 217 4.89 10.28 2.96
C ARG A 217 6.41 10.21 3.08
N ASN A 218 6.92 9.19 3.77
CA ASN A 218 8.35 9.00 4.05
C ASN A 218 9.03 8.10 3.02
N GLY A 219 8.31 7.19 2.37
CA GLY A 219 8.80 6.37 1.25
C GLY A 219 8.81 7.12 -0.09
N GLN A 220 8.39 8.39 -0.08
CA GLN A 220 8.79 9.39 -1.08
C GLN A 220 10.26 9.85 -0.90
N ILE A 221 11.06 9.14 -0.08
CA ILE A 221 12.52 9.23 -0.13
C ILE A 221 12.97 8.57 -1.44
N ASP A 222 13.28 9.47 -2.38
CA ASP A 222 13.99 9.28 -3.66
C ASP A 222 13.28 8.47 -4.77
N GLU A 223 12.45 9.19 -5.54
CA GLU A 223 12.49 9.12 -7.02
C GLU A 223 13.86 9.60 -7.59
N GLY A 224 14.93 9.50 -6.81
CA GLY A 224 16.27 10.07 -7.00
C GLY A 224 17.13 9.33 -8.01
N ILE A 225 16.55 8.96 -9.16
CA ILE A 225 17.26 8.78 -10.43
C ILE A 225 16.35 9.24 -11.59
N SER A 226 15.03 9.03 -11.52
CA SER A 226 14.09 9.58 -12.51
C SER A 226 13.90 11.09 -12.37
N SER A 227 14.05 11.66 -11.17
CA SER A 227 14.00 13.11 -10.94
C SER A 227 15.28 13.84 -11.35
N VAL A 228 16.44 13.15 -11.42
CA VAL A 228 17.71 13.74 -11.89
C VAL A 228 17.67 14.02 -13.40
N PHE A 229 16.93 13.21 -14.18
CA PHE A 229 16.71 13.49 -15.61
C PHE A 229 15.48 14.35 -15.88
N ARG A 230 14.48 14.38 -14.98
CA ARG A 230 13.30 15.26 -15.11
C ARG A 230 13.56 16.68 -14.61
N THR A 231 14.55 16.83 -13.73
CA THR A 231 15.02 18.12 -13.19
C THR A 231 16.45 18.36 -13.65
N ILE A 232 16.66 18.47 -14.96
CA ILE A 232 17.66 19.46 -15.42
C ILE A 232 17.04 20.80 -15.07
N GLN A 233 17.25 21.16 -13.81
CA GLN A 233 16.84 22.38 -13.16
C GLN A 233 17.27 23.52 -14.08
N GLY A 234 16.26 24.24 -14.55
CA GLY A 234 16.41 25.31 -15.52
C GLY A 234 17.58 26.20 -15.14
N LEU A 235 18.44 26.44 -16.11
CA LEU A 235 19.31 27.61 -16.10
C LEU A 235 18.45 28.80 -15.69
N SER A 236 18.70 29.37 -14.52
CA SER A 236 17.98 30.56 -14.08
C SER A 236 18.33 31.68 -15.05
N PRO A 237 17.37 32.39 -15.67
CA PRO A 237 17.67 33.51 -16.57
C PRO A 237 18.37 34.67 -15.85
N VAL A 238 18.44 34.62 -14.52
CA VAL A 238 19.11 35.59 -13.65
C VAL A 238 20.58 35.21 -13.39
N ASP A 239 21.02 34.02 -13.83
CA ASP A 239 22.42 33.59 -13.69
C ASP A 239 23.31 34.38 -14.68
N PRO A 240 24.36 35.09 -14.21
CA PRO A 240 25.27 35.84 -15.09
C PRO A 240 25.97 34.95 -16.12
N GLU A 241 26.08 33.63 -15.87
CA GLU A 241 26.68 32.67 -16.80
C GLU A 241 25.65 31.91 -17.67
N TYR A 242 24.37 32.30 -17.63
CA TYR A 242 23.28 31.65 -18.36
C TYR A 242 23.62 31.39 -19.84
N LYS A 243 24.16 32.41 -20.53
CA LYS A 243 24.52 32.30 -21.96
C LYS A 243 25.58 31.24 -22.21
N ARG A 244 26.65 31.24 -21.40
CA ARG A 244 27.78 30.31 -21.53
C ARG A 244 27.35 28.89 -21.21
N LYS A 245 26.60 28.69 -20.13
CA LYS A 245 26.07 27.38 -19.75
C LYS A 245 25.08 26.84 -20.78
N LYS A 246 24.25 27.70 -21.38
CA LYS A 246 23.34 27.35 -22.49
C LYS A 246 24.10 26.89 -23.73
N GLU A 247 25.20 27.55 -24.09
CA GLU A 247 26.07 27.13 -25.20
C GLU A 247 26.74 25.78 -24.92
N VAL A 248 27.31 25.59 -23.73
CA VAL A 248 27.92 24.32 -23.35
C VAL A 248 26.90 23.17 -23.35
N LEU A 249 25.67 23.40 -22.86
CA LEU A 249 24.58 22.42 -22.90
C LEU A 249 24.16 22.09 -24.33
N LYS A 250 24.10 23.09 -25.22
CA LYS A 250 23.83 22.88 -26.64
C LYS A 250 24.91 22.01 -27.28
N ASP A 251 26.18 22.25 -26.96
CA ASP A 251 27.30 21.47 -27.50
C ASP A 251 27.34 20.04 -26.97
N ILE A 252 27.03 19.82 -25.69
CA ILE A 252 26.87 18.47 -25.10
C ILE A 252 25.70 17.75 -25.77
N PHE A 253 24.55 18.42 -25.95
CA PHE A 253 23.38 17.84 -26.59
C PHE A 253 23.67 17.45 -28.05
N LEU A 254 24.30 18.34 -28.83
CA LEU A 254 24.69 18.04 -30.21
C LEU A 254 25.72 16.92 -30.28
N SER A 255 26.64 16.83 -29.32
CA SER A 255 27.61 15.75 -29.23
C SER A 255 26.94 14.41 -28.90
N ASN A 256 25.99 14.39 -27.97
CA ASN A 256 25.21 13.20 -27.63
C ASN A 256 24.30 12.75 -28.79
N LEU A 257 23.69 13.70 -29.50
CA LEU A 257 22.88 13.43 -30.68
C LEU A 257 23.73 12.84 -31.82
N LYS A 258 24.95 13.36 -32.02
CA LYS A 258 25.91 12.80 -32.99
C LYS A 258 26.37 11.40 -32.59
N LEU A 259 26.55 11.13 -31.30
CA LEU A 259 26.86 9.78 -30.81
C LEU A 259 25.70 8.83 -31.14
N GLN A 260 24.46 9.19 -30.83
CA GLN A 260 23.29 8.37 -31.16
C GLN A 260 23.17 8.10 -32.66
N LYS A 261 23.32 9.12 -33.51
CA LYS A 261 23.24 8.96 -34.98
C LYS A 261 24.45 8.23 -35.57
N GLY A 262 25.62 8.32 -34.94
CA GLY A 262 26.81 7.55 -35.30
C GLY A 262 26.63 6.04 -35.05
N PHE A 263 25.89 5.67 -34.00
CA PHE A 263 25.51 4.27 -33.77
C PHE A 263 24.45 3.74 -34.75
N GLU A 264 23.63 4.61 -35.34
CA GLU A 264 22.63 4.22 -36.35
C GLU A 264 23.22 4.07 -37.77
N THR A 265 24.31 4.78 -38.10
CA THR A 265 24.87 4.81 -39.46
C THR A 265 25.93 3.75 -39.75
N GLU A 266 26.51 3.10 -38.75
CA GLU A 266 27.39 1.93 -38.95
C GLU A 266 26.62 0.59 -39.05
N GLY A 267 25.31 0.60 -38.82
CA GLY A 267 24.44 -0.60 -38.87
C GLY A 267 23.69 -0.84 -40.19
N GLN A 268 23.82 0.06 -41.18
CA GLN A 268 23.24 -0.12 -42.52
C GLN A 268 24.30 0.12 -43.60
N LYS A 269 25.08 -0.93 -43.88
CA LYS A 269 25.54 -1.22 -45.23
C LYS A 269 25.10 -2.65 -45.57
N PRO A 270 24.49 -2.89 -46.74
CA PRO A 270 24.26 -4.25 -47.24
C PRO A 270 25.59 -5.00 -47.42
#